data_AF-A0A958LJ96-F1
#
_entry.id   AF-A0A958LJ96-F1
#
_cell.length_a   1.000
_cell.length_b   1.000
_cell.length_c   1.000
_cell.angle_alpha   90.00
_cell.angle_beta   90.00
_cell.angle_gamma   90.00
#
_symmetry.space_group_name_H-M   'P 1'
#
loop_
_entity.id
_entity.type
_entity.pdbx_description
1 polymer ?
#
loop_
_entity_poly.entity_id
_entity_poly.type
_entity_poly.pdbx_seq_one_letter_code
_entity_poly.pdbx_strand_id
1 'polypeptide(L)'
;VALGITRELGPVLTGLIVSARAGGAMAARLGTMRVSEQIDALEVMGLNPKQYLVSPRIIAAVLAMPLLCGVFDFVAMAGAQFLCIHVLNLDEAIFWDKITLWIDPGDINEGLFKAGVFGMVFAAVCTYMGFNTTGGAKGVGEATNKGVVYSMVLIICTNFFMTNLIRFYYGLMGID
;
A
#
# COMPACT_ATOMS: atom_id res chain seq x y z
N VAL A 1 -18.69 -10.68 -0.61
CA VAL A 1 -17.31 -10.77 -0.07
C VAL A 1 -16.30 -10.46 -1.16
N ALA A 2 -16.30 -11.21 -2.26
CA ALA A 2 -15.31 -11.10 -3.33
C ALA A 2 -15.17 -9.67 -3.89
N LEU A 3 -16.23 -9.05 -4.41
CA LEU A 3 -16.20 -7.68 -4.97
C LEU A 3 -15.71 -6.59 -3.98
N GLY A 4 -16.17 -6.64 -2.73
CA GLY A 4 -15.81 -5.65 -1.70
C GLY A 4 -14.36 -5.78 -1.22
N ILE A 5 -13.81 -7.00 -1.25
CA ILE A 5 -12.41 -7.25 -0.91
C ILE A 5 -11.51 -6.81 -2.07
N THR A 6 -11.77 -7.26 -3.29
CA THR A 6 -10.86 -7.01 -4.43
C THR A 6 -10.78 -5.52 -4.84
N ARG A 7 -11.88 -4.76 -4.74
CA ARG A 7 -11.89 -3.35 -5.18
C ARG A 7 -11.43 -2.33 -4.13
N GLU A 8 -11.70 -2.60 -2.86
CA GLU A 8 -11.62 -1.59 -1.80
C GLU A 8 -10.82 -2.09 -0.60
N LEU A 9 -11.34 -3.11 0.09
CA LEU A 9 -10.75 -3.51 1.38
C LEU A 9 -9.35 -4.13 1.23
N GLY A 10 -9.11 -4.92 0.19
CA GLY A 10 -7.82 -5.57 -0.08
C GLY A 10 -6.67 -4.56 -0.23
N PRO A 11 -6.76 -3.63 -1.20
CA PRO A 11 -5.75 -2.60 -1.41
C PRO A 11 -5.54 -1.70 -0.19
N VAL A 12 -6.62 -1.29 0.48
CA VAL A 12 -6.55 -0.38 1.64
C VAL A 12 -5.90 -1.08 2.84
N LEU A 13 -6.36 -2.28 3.22
CA LEU A 13 -5.81 -3.01 4.36
C LEU A 13 -4.35 -3.39 4.13
N THR A 14 -4.01 -3.85 2.93
CA THR A 14 -2.62 -4.12 2.55
C THR A 14 -1.77 -2.86 2.67
N GLY A 15 -2.26 -1.73 2.15
CA GLY A 15 -1.58 -0.44 2.26
C GLY A 15 -1.32 0.00 3.70
N LEU A 16 -2.29 -0.13 4.59
CA LEU A 16 -2.17 0.24 6.00
C LEU A 16 -1.16 -0.64 6.75
N ILE A 17 -1.17 -1.96 6.52
CA ILE A 17 -0.26 -2.89 7.20
C ILE A 17 1.17 -2.72 6.69
N VAL A 18 1.34 -2.60 5.37
CA VAL A 18 2.66 -2.45 4.75
C VAL A 18 3.28 -1.10 5.08
N SER A 19 2.50 -0.01 5.11
CA SER A 19 3.02 1.30 5.53
C SER A 19 3.51 1.28 6.97
N ALA A 20 2.81 0.59 7.88
CA ALA A 20 3.24 0.42 9.27
C ALA A 20 4.58 -0.32 9.39
N ARG A 21 4.70 -1.47 8.71
CA ARG A 21 5.86 -2.36 8.85
C ARG A 21 7.02 -1.92 7.97
N ALA A 22 6.81 -1.89 6.66
CA ALA A 22 7.84 -1.56 5.68
C ALA A 22 8.14 -0.06 5.67
N GLY A 23 7.11 0.79 5.67
CA GLY A 23 7.27 2.24 5.73
C GLY A 23 7.97 2.69 7.02
N GLY A 24 7.57 2.14 8.17
CA GLY A 24 8.25 2.37 9.45
C GLY A 24 9.74 1.97 9.41
N ALA A 25 10.07 0.78 8.88
CA ALA A 25 11.45 0.35 8.73
C ALA A 25 12.27 1.24 7.76
N MET A 26 11.65 1.73 6.68
CA MET A 26 12.29 2.67 5.74
C MET A 26 12.61 4.01 6.42
N ALA A 27 11.63 4.58 7.15
CA ALA A 27 11.80 5.83 7.87
C ALA A 27 12.88 5.71 8.96
N ALA A 28 12.84 4.63 9.74
CA ALA A 28 13.83 4.37 10.79
C ALA A 28 15.26 4.25 10.23
N ARG A 29 15.45 3.48 9.16
CA ARG A 29 16.78 3.33 8.52
C ARG A 29 17.31 4.66 7.99
N LEU A 30 16.49 5.44 7.29
CA LEU A 30 16.88 6.77 6.81
C LEU A 30 17.18 7.72 7.96
N GLY A 31 16.37 7.71 9.01
CA GLY A 31 16.57 8.54 10.19
C GLY A 31 17.88 8.20 10.91
N THR A 32 18.19 6.91 11.08
CA THR A 32 19.49 6.48 11.64
C THR A 32 20.65 6.94 10.76
N MET A 33 20.57 6.76 9.43
CA MET A 33 21.61 7.25 8.52
C MET A 33 21.78 8.77 8.59
N ARG A 34 20.69 9.53 8.77
CA ARG A 34 20.75 10.99 8.91
C ARG A 34 21.43 11.41 10.21
N VAL A 35 21.02 10.81 11.32
CA VAL A 35 21.56 11.13 12.66
C VAL A 35 23.01 10.69 12.82
N SER A 36 23.43 9.64 12.11
CA SER A 36 24.83 9.18 12.06
C SER A 36 25.66 9.87 10.98
N GLU A 37 25.18 10.97 10.40
CA GLU A 37 25.88 11.77 9.36
C GLU A 37 26.26 10.99 8.09
N GLN A 38 25.72 9.78 7.90
CA GLN A 38 26.02 8.95 6.73
C GLN A 38 25.44 9.56 5.44
N ILE A 39 24.33 10.30 5.56
CA ILE A 39 23.75 11.02 4.41
C ILE A 39 24.64 12.19 4.01
N ASP A 40 25.21 12.93 4.97
CA ASP A 40 26.11 14.05 4.69
C ASP A 40 27.44 13.55 4.11
N ALA A 41 27.93 12.40 4.59
CA ALA A 41 29.10 11.74 4.01
C ALA A 41 28.90 11.40 2.51
N LEU A 42 27.71 10.96 2.11
CA LEU A 42 27.41 10.70 0.68
C LEU A 42 27.46 11.99 -0.15
N GLU A 43 27.01 13.13 0.38
CA GLU A 43 27.08 14.42 -0.31
C GLU A 43 28.53 14.88 -0.49
N VAL A 44 29.38 14.71 0.53
CA VAL A 44 30.83 15.03 0.45
C VAL A 44 31.54 14.14 -0.58
N MET A 45 31.09 12.90 -0.77
CA MET A 45 31.58 12.00 -1.82
C MET A 45 31.09 12.36 -3.24
N GLY A 46 30.32 13.45 -3.39
CA GLY A 46 29.79 13.91 -4.67
C GLY A 46 28.58 13.11 -5.18
N LEU A 47 27.95 12.30 -4.33
CA LEU A 47 26.76 11.52 -4.69
C LEU A 47 25.49 12.29 -4.31
N ASN A 48 24.43 12.15 -5.12
CA ASN A 48 23.11 12.68 -4.78
C ASN A 48 22.35 11.69 -3.87
N PRO A 49 22.20 11.96 -2.57
CA PRO A 49 21.62 10.99 -1.63
C PRO A 49 20.13 10.74 -1.88
N LYS A 50 19.39 11.71 -2.45
CA LYS A 50 17.96 11.53 -2.78
C LYS A 50 17.80 10.49 -3.87
N GLN A 51 18.59 10.60 -4.94
CA GLN A 51 18.56 9.63 -6.03
C GLN A 51 19.06 8.25 -5.57
N TYR A 52 20.09 8.21 -4.72
CA TYR A 52 20.70 6.96 -4.26
C TYR A 52 19.87 6.22 -3.20
N LEU A 53 19.21 6.93 -2.29
CA LEU A 53 18.51 6.33 -1.14
C LEU A 53 16.98 6.34 -1.27
N VAL A 54 16.39 7.37 -1.88
CA VAL A 54 14.92 7.55 -1.88
C VAL A 54 14.28 6.91 -3.12
N SER A 55 14.77 7.26 -4.31
CA SER A 55 14.22 6.76 -5.59
C SER A 55 14.08 5.23 -5.66
N PRO A 56 15.12 4.41 -5.37
CA PRO A 56 14.99 2.96 -5.47
C PRO A 56 13.97 2.38 -4.49
N ARG A 57 13.77 3.00 -3.32
CA ARG A 57 12.78 2.54 -2.34
C ARG A 57 11.35 2.81 -2.79
N ILE A 58 11.11 3.96 -3.42
CA ILE A 58 9.79 4.28 -3.99
C ILE A 58 9.46 3.31 -5.11
N ILE A 59 10.40 3.06 -6.03
CA ILE A 59 10.20 2.10 -7.13
C ILE A 59 9.92 0.70 -6.58
N ALA A 60 10.71 0.25 -5.60
CA ALA A 60 10.50 -1.03 -4.95
C ALA A 60 9.12 -1.14 -4.28
N ALA A 61 8.65 -0.08 -3.60
CA ALA A 61 7.34 -0.06 -2.96
C ALA A 61 6.19 -0.10 -3.98
N VAL A 62 6.30 0.65 -5.09
CA VAL A 62 5.30 0.67 -6.16
C VAL A 62 5.17 -0.69 -6.84
N LEU A 63 6.29 -1.40 -7.04
CA LEU A 63 6.28 -2.73 -7.64
C LEU A 63 5.83 -3.82 -6.67
N ALA A 64 6.24 -3.73 -5.40
CA ALA A 64 5.90 -4.74 -4.40
C ALA A 64 4.42 -4.68 -3.99
N MET A 65 3.84 -3.47 -3.88
CA MET A 65 2.48 -3.31 -3.34
C MET A 65 1.38 -4.06 -4.10
N PRO A 66 1.30 -4.02 -5.45
CA PRO A 66 0.34 -4.81 -6.21
C PRO A 66 0.51 -6.32 -5.97
N LEU A 67 1.75 -6.81 -5.90
CA LEU A 67 2.03 -8.21 -5.65
C LEU A 67 1.55 -8.64 -4.25
N LEU A 68 1.82 -7.82 -3.23
CA LEU A 68 1.32 -8.07 -1.87
C LEU A 68 -0.21 -8.02 -1.78
N CYS A 69 -0.85 -7.10 -2.52
CA CYS A 69 -2.30 -7.01 -2.59
C CYS A 69 -2.91 -8.27 -3.23
N GLY A 70 -2.34 -8.75 -4.34
CA GLY A 70 -2.80 -9.97 -4.99
C GLY A 70 -2.70 -11.21 -4.08
N VAL A 71 -1.64 -11.31 -3.27
CA VAL A 71 -1.52 -12.37 -2.25
C VAL A 71 -2.58 -12.20 -1.17
N PHE A 72 -2.84 -10.97 -0.71
CA PHE A 72 -3.88 -10.70 0.28
C PHE A 72 -5.26 -11.12 -0.23
N ASP A 73 -5.61 -10.72 -1.46
CA ASP A 73 -6.90 -11.05 -2.07
C ASP A 73 -7.08 -12.55 -2.26
N PHE A 74 -6.03 -13.25 -2.69
CA PHE A 74 -6.05 -14.71 -2.83
C PHE A 74 -6.32 -15.41 -1.49
N VAL A 75 -5.59 -15.05 -0.43
CA VAL A 75 -5.77 -15.63 0.91
C VAL A 75 -7.14 -15.28 1.47
N ALA A 76 -7.62 -14.06 1.24
CA ALA A 76 -8.94 -13.62 1.67
C ALA A 76 -10.07 -14.40 0.97
N MET A 77 -9.94 -14.67 -0.34
CA MET A 77 -10.88 -15.51 -1.08
C MET A 77 -10.86 -16.96 -0.61
N ALA A 78 -9.69 -17.55 -0.38
CA ALA A 78 -9.57 -18.90 0.16
C ALA A 78 -10.20 -19.03 1.56
N GLY A 79 -9.98 -18.02 2.42
CA GLY A 79 -10.63 -17.96 3.73
C GLY A 79 -12.15 -17.82 3.64
N ALA A 80 -12.65 -17.03 2.69
CA ALA A 80 -14.09 -16.88 2.45
C ALA A 80 -14.72 -18.19 1.96
N GLN A 81 -14.07 -18.91 1.04
CA GLN A 81 -14.52 -20.22 0.56
C GLN A 81 -14.62 -21.22 1.72
N PHE A 82 -13.56 -21.32 2.54
CA PHE A 82 -13.54 -22.23 3.68
C PHE A 82 -14.69 -21.96 4.66
N LEU A 83 -14.93 -20.70 5.01
CA LEU A 83 -16.03 -20.30 5.89
C LEU A 83 -17.40 -20.63 5.27
N CYS A 84 -17.64 -20.25 4.02
CA CYS A 84 -18.93 -20.45 3.36
C CYS A 84 -19.29 -21.93 3.22
N ILE A 85 -18.33 -22.77 2.82
CA ILE A 85 -18.59 -24.19 2.58
C ILE A 85 -18.61 -24.99 3.89
N HIS A 86 -17.56 -24.89 4.71
CA HIS A 86 -17.43 -25.79 5.87
C HIS A 86 -18.19 -25.33 7.11
N VAL A 87 -18.34 -24.02 7.32
CA VAL A 87 -18.97 -23.49 8.53
C VAL A 87 -20.44 -23.17 8.29
N LEU A 88 -20.76 -22.52 7.17
CA LEU A 88 -22.14 -22.17 6.83
C LEU A 88 -22.89 -23.25 6.03
N ASN A 89 -22.22 -24.33 5.61
CA ASN A 89 -22.81 -25.40 4.78
C ASN A 89 -23.50 -24.90 3.51
N LEU A 90 -22.93 -23.88 2.85
CA LEU A 90 -23.38 -23.51 1.50
C LEU A 90 -22.87 -24.51 0.47
N ASP A 91 -23.67 -24.71 -0.57
CA ASP A 91 -23.29 -25.47 -1.76
C ASP A 91 -22.13 -24.78 -2.49
N GLU A 92 -21.10 -25.55 -2.81
CA GLU A 92 -19.89 -25.05 -3.48
C GLU A 92 -20.20 -24.50 -4.88
N ALA A 93 -21.12 -25.11 -5.62
CA ALA A 93 -21.49 -24.65 -6.96
C ALA A 93 -22.16 -23.27 -6.90
N ILE A 94 -23.00 -23.03 -5.89
CA ILE A 94 -23.64 -21.72 -5.68
C ILE A 94 -22.60 -20.65 -5.33
N PHE A 95 -21.58 -20.98 -4.53
CA PHE A 95 -20.52 -20.04 -4.18
C PHE A 95 -19.74 -19.58 -5.41
N TRP A 96 -19.30 -20.53 -6.25
CA TRP A 96 -18.53 -20.22 -7.45
C TRP A 96 -19.36 -19.47 -8.49
N ASP A 97 -20.61 -19.88 -8.73
CA ASP A 97 -21.54 -19.20 -9.65
C ASP A 97 -21.74 -17.73 -9.27
N LYS A 98 -21.92 -17.46 -7.96
CA LYS A 98 -22.03 -16.08 -7.46
C LYS A 98 -20.71 -15.31 -7.61
N ILE A 99 -19.55 -15.91 -7.40
CA ILE A 99 -18.28 -15.20 -7.58
C ILE A 99 -18.07 -14.82 -9.04
N THR A 100 -18.28 -15.74 -9.98
CA THR A 100 -18.08 -15.48 -11.41
C THR A 100 -19.08 -14.48 -11.99
N LEU A 101 -20.28 -14.38 -11.40
CA LEU A 101 -21.29 -13.43 -11.87
C LEU A 101 -21.03 -11.99 -11.38
N TRP A 102 -20.33 -11.82 -10.26
CA TRP A 102 -20.12 -10.52 -9.62
C TRP A 102 -18.69 -9.97 -9.73
N ILE A 103 -17.69 -10.81 -10.05
CA ILE A 103 -16.31 -10.34 -10.26
C ILE A 103 -16.02 -10.28 -11.75
N ASP A 104 -15.69 -9.08 -12.22
CA ASP A 104 -15.02 -8.91 -13.50
C ASP A 104 -13.50 -8.85 -13.30
N PRO A 105 -12.69 -9.32 -14.27
CA PRO A 105 -11.24 -9.14 -14.25
C PRO A 105 -10.82 -7.66 -14.13
N GLY A 106 -11.68 -6.73 -14.57
CA GLY A 106 -11.48 -5.29 -14.42
C GLY A 106 -11.45 -4.82 -12.97
N ASP A 107 -12.26 -5.41 -12.09
CA ASP A 107 -12.30 -5.06 -10.67
C ASP A 107 -10.99 -5.41 -9.96
N ILE A 108 -10.36 -6.52 -10.36
CA ILE A 108 -9.07 -6.96 -9.82
C ILE A 108 -7.97 -5.98 -10.24
N ASN A 109 -7.94 -5.60 -11.51
CA ASN A 109 -6.96 -4.65 -12.02
C ASN A 109 -7.12 -3.25 -11.38
N GLU A 110 -8.36 -2.83 -11.11
CA GLU A 110 -8.65 -1.59 -10.37
C GLU A 110 -7.99 -1.61 -8.98
N GLY A 111 -8.18 -2.70 -8.23
CA GLY A 111 -7.59 -2.87 -6.90
C GLY A 111 -6.06 -2.89 -6.92
N LEU A 112 -5.46 -3.64 -7.85
CA LEU A 112 -4.00 -3.71 -8.01
C LEU A 112 -3.38 -2.36 -8.38
N PHE A 113 -4.06 -1.58 -9.22
CA PHE A 113 -3.61 -0.24 -9.58
C PHE A 113 -3.65 0.72 -8.38
N LYS A 114 -4.74 0.71 -7.59
CA LYS A 114 -4.82 1.47 -6.33
C LYS A 114 -3.70 1.09 -5.37
N ALA A 115 -3.41 -0.21 -5.23
CA ALA A 115 -2.33 -0.70 -4.37
C ALA A 115 -0.95 -0.12 -4.78
N GLY A 116 -0.65 -0.07 -6.08
CA GLY A 116 0.58 0.54 -6.59
C GLY A 116 0.71 2.03 -6.24
N VAL A 117 -0.40 2.78 -6.35
CA VAL A 117 -0.44 4.20 -5.96
C VAL A 117 -0.25 4.37 -4.46
N PHE A 118 -0.89 3.54 -3.62
CA PHE A 118 -0.67 3.55 -2.18
C PHE A 118 0.79 3.27 -1.82
N GLY A 119 1.45 2.38 -2.58
CA GLY A 119 2.89 2.13 -2.49
C GLY A 119 3.74 3.37 -2.68
N MET A 120 3.42 4.16 -3.70
CA MET A 120 4.09 5.43 -3.95
C MET A 120 3.88 6.42 -2.80
N VAL A 121 2.63 6.55 -2.33
CA VAL A 121 2.26 7.51 -1.28
C VAL A 121 2.99 7.21 0.02
N PHE A 122 2.92 5.98 0.54
CA PHE A 122 3.57 5.68 1.82
C PHE A 122 5.10 5.76 1.71
N ALA A 123 5.68 5.28 0.61
CA ALA A 123 7.12 5.28 0.44
C ALA A 123 7.65 6.71 0.38
N ALA A 124 6.98 7.61 -0.33
CA ALA A 124 7.34 9.03 -0.39
C ALA A 124 7.26 9.70 1.00
N VAL A 125 6.17 9.47 1.74
CA VAL A 125 5.96 10.08 3.05
C VAL A 125 6.96 9.55 4.08
N CYS A 126 7.14 8.23 4.16
CA CYS A 126 8.06 7.62 5.11
C CYS A 126 9.52 7.96 4.81
N THR A 127 9.91 8.00 3.53
CA THR A 127 11.27 8.38 3.15
C THR A 127 11.54 9.86 3.42
N TYR A 128 10.56 10.75 3.19
CA TYR A 128 10.66 12.16 3.54
C TYR A 128 10.85 12.38 5.04
N MET A 129 10.03 11.72 5.87
CA MET A 129 10.14 11.83 7.33
C MET A 129 11.48 11.27 7.84
N GLY A 130 11.92 10.12 7.32
CA GLY A 130 13.22 9.55 7.66
C GLY A 130 14.39 10.45 7.25
N PHE A 131 14.39 10.97 6.02
CA PHE A 131 15.48 11.80 5.50
C PHE A 131 15.66 13.12 6.27
N ASN A 132 14.56 13.72 6.73
CA ASN A 132 14.56 14.99 7.49
C ASN A 132 14.57 14.80 9.01
N THR A 133 15.01 13.63 9.49
CA THR A 133 15.04 13.35 10.94
C THR A 133 16.08 14.22 11.67
N THR A 134 15.71 14.75 12.83
CA THR A 134 16.58 15.53 13.72
C THR A 134 16.42 15.08 15.17
N GLY A 135 17.41 15.32 16.04
CA GLY A 135 17.27 15.08 17.48
C GLY A 135 17.66 13.67 17.95
N GLY A 136 18.67 13.07 17.31
CA GLY A 136 19.26 11.82 17.79
C GLY A 136 18.34 10.60 17.65
N ALA A 137 18.59 9.56 18.46
CA ALA A 137 17.80 8.33 18.46
C ALA A 137 16.30 8.56 18.78
N LYS A 138 15.99 9.53 19.65
CA LYS A 138 14.60 9.91 19.97
C LYS A 138 13.90 10.46 18.72
N GLY A 139 14.58 11.33 17.98
CA GLY A 139 14.11 11.87 16.71
C GLY A 139 13.75 10.80 15.69
N VAL A 140 14.55 9.72 15.59
CA VAL A 140 14.27 8.59 14.69
C VAL A 140 12.94 7.92 15.02
N GLY A 141 12.67 7.68 16.30
CA GLY A 141 11.39 7.11 16.74
C GLY A 141 10.20 8.02 16.42
N GLU A 142 10.33 9.32 16.69
CA GLU A 142 9.28 10.31 16.40
C GLU A 142 9.01 10.44 14.89
N ALA A 143 10.06 10.53 14.07
CA ALA A 143 9.94 10.61 12.62
C ALA A 143 9.30 9.35 12.02
N THR A 144 9.67 8.18 12.55
CA THR A 144 9.09 6.89 12.15
C THR A 144 7.59 6.86 12.44
N ASN A 145 7.17 7.20 13.67
CA ASN A 145 5.76 7.20 14.05
C ASN A 145 4.95 8.22 13.25
N LYS A 146 5.46 9.45 13.11
CA LYS A 146 4.81 10.49 12.30
C LYS A 146 4.66 10.06 10.84
N GLY A 147 5.72 9.48 10.26
CA GLY A 147 5.69 8.96 8.88
C GLY A 147 4.62 7.90 8.68
N VAL A 148 4.53 6.92 9.60
CA VAL A 148 3.51 5.87 9.53
C VAL A 148 2.11 6.46 9.65
N VAL A 149 1.83 7.30 10.65
CA VAL A 149 0.49 7.88 10.86
C VAL A 149 0.07 8.74 9.67
N TYR A 150 0.95 9.62 9.17
CA TYR A 150 0.63 10.44 8.00
C TYR A 150 0.41 9.61 6.74
N SER A 151 1.21 8.56 6.54
CA SER A 151 1.02 7.66 5.41
C SER A 151 -0.32 6.93 5.46
N MET A 152 -0.76 6.48 6.64
CA MET A 152 -2.06 5.82 6.82
C MET A 152 -3.22 6.76 6.51
N VAL A 153 -3.18 7.99 7.04
CA VAL A 153 -4.20 9.01 6.75
C VAL A 153 -4.24 9.32 5.25
N LEU A 154 -3.06 9.51 4.63
CA LEU A 154 -2.97 9.78 3.21
C LEU A 154 -3.45 8.61 2.34
N ILE A 155 -3.21 7.37 2.73
CA ILE A 155 -3.76 6.19 2.02
C ILE A 155 -5.29 6.24 2.03
N ILE A 156 -5.91 6.50 3.18
CA ILE A 156 -7.38 6.57 3.30
C ILE A 156 -7.93 7.74 2.46
N CYS A 157 -7.33 8.92 2.54
CA CYS A 157 -7.72 10.07 1.73
C CYS A 157 -7.56 9.77 0.23
N THR A 158 -6.43 9.19 -0.17
CA THR A 158 -6.14 8.83 -1.57
C THR A 158 -7.12 7.78 -2.07
N ASN A 159 -7.52 6.82 -1.23
CA ASN A 159 -8.55 5.84 -1.58
C ASN A 159 -9.87 6.52 -1.93
N PHE A 160 -10.33 7.45 -1.08
CA PHE A 160 -11.56 8.20 -1.36
C PHE A 160 -11.50 8.94 -2.70
N PHE A 161 -10.40 9.63 -2.99
CA PHE A 161 -10.26 10.34 -4.27
C PHE A 161 -10.15 9.39 -5.46
N MET A 162 -9.39 8.30 -5.37
CA MET A 162 -9.25 7.33 -6.46
C MET A 162 -10.58 6.63 -6.76
N THR A 163 -11.32 6.17 -5.75
CA THR A 163 -12.61 5.53 -5.96
C THR A 163 -13.62 6.46 -6.63
N ASN A 164 -13.65 7.75 -6.25
CA ASN A 164 -14.49 8.74 -6.93
C ASN A 164 -14.04 8.99 -8.37
N LEU A 165 -12.73 9.10 -8.61
CA LEU A 165 -12.18 9.30 -9.96
C LEU A 165 -12.51 8.13 -10.90
N ILE A 166 -12.37 6.90 -10.41
CA ILE A 166 -12.65 5.69 -11.19
C ILE A 166 -14.14 5.56 -11.49
N ARG A 167 -15.01 5.83 -10.51
CA ARG A 167 -16.46 5.88 -10.75
C ARG A 167 -16.85 6.96 -11.76
N PHE A 168 -16.24 8.13 -11.67
CA PHE A 168 -16.48 9.20 -12.64
C PHE A 168 -16.04 8.80 -14.05
N TYR A 169 -14.91 8.12 -14.19
CA TYR A 169 -14.42 7.60 -15.46
C TYR A 169 -15.36 6.56 -16.08
N TYR A 170 -15.85 5.59 -15.28
CA TYR A 170 -16.82 4.60 -15.76
C TYR A 170 -18.14 5.26 -16.20
N GLY A 171 -18.63 6.24 -15.44
CA GLY A 171 -19.83 7.01 -15.82
C GLY A 171 -19.68 7.81 -17.11
N LEU A 172 -18.46 8.26 -17.44
CA LEU A 172 -18.15 8.92 -18.71
C LEU A 172 -18.08 7.95 -19.90
N MET A 173 -17.66 6.71 -19.66
CA MET A 173 -17.57 5.67 -20.70
C MET A 173 -18.88 4.91 -20.92
N GLY A 174 -19.90 5.13 -20.09
CA GLY A 174 -21.19 4.45 -20.20
C GLY A 174 -21.11 2.94 -19.95
N ILE A 175 -20.13 2.51 -19.13
CA ILE A 175 -19.96 1.13 -18.69
C ILE A 175 -20.58 1.07 -17.29
N ASP A 176 -21.88 0.76 -17.24
CA ASP A 176 -22.60 0.44 -16.00
C ASP A 176 -22.56 -1.06 -15.73
#